data_AF-A0A531KBH8-F1
#
_entry.id   AF-A0A531KBH8-F1
#
_cell.length_a   1.000
_cell.length_b   1.000
_cell.length_c   1.000
_cell.angle_alpha   90.00
_cell.angle_beta   90.00
_cell.angle_gamma   90.00
#
_symmetry.space_group_name_H-M   'P 1'
#
loop_
_entity.id
_entity.type
_entity.pdbx_description
1 polymer ?
#
loop_
_entity_poly.entity_id
_entity_poly.type
_entity_poly.pdbx_seq_one_letter_code
_entity_poly.pdbx_strand_id
1 'polypeptide(L)'
;TYRMVLEQQRPDRSFKPGEGLDISDYVLAGGGFPITVKGAGVIGVIAVSGLPERDDHGVVVDALCSHLGVDGRELALPPEAK
;
A
#
# COMPACT_ATOMS: atom_id res chain seq x y z
N THR A 1 0.92 -2.98 2.50
CA THR A 1 1.00 -1.71 1.75
C THR A 1 1.52 -2.02 0.37
N TYR A 2 1.19 -1.22 -0.64
CA TYR A 2 1.65 -1.49 -2.01
C TYR A 2 3.18 -1.48 -2.15
N ARG A 3 3.87 -0.64 -1.37
CA ARG A 3 5.33 -0.69 -1.26
C ARG A 3 5.87 -2.09 -0.90
N MET A 4 5.28 -2.76 0.09
CA MET A 4 5.72 -4.11 0.50
C MET A 4 5.51 -5.15 -0.60
N VAL A 5 4.42 -5.01 -1.38
CA VAL A 5 4.18 -5.87 -2.55
C VAL A 5 5.31 -5.71 -3.58
N LEU A 6 5.66 -4.46 -3.89
CA LEU A 6 6.71 -4.13 -4.86
C LEU A 6 8.12 -4.52 -4.38
N GLU A 7 8.39 -4.45 -3.08
CA GLU A 7 9.70 -4.82 -2.52
C GLU A 7 9.87 -6.33 -2.38
N GLN A 8 8.82 -7.07 -2.02
CA GLN A 8 8.89 -8.51 -1.81
C GLN A 8 8.76 -9.32 -3.11
N GLN A 9 7.94 -8.85 -4.07
CA GLN A 9 7.73 -9.48 -5.39
C GLN A 9 7.48 -11.01 -5.32
N ARG A 10 6.65 -11.41 -4.37
CA ARG A 10 6.38 -12.82 -4.05
C ARG A 10 5.08 -13.27 -4.71
N PRO A 11 5.09 -14.28 -5.60
CA PRO A 11 3.89 -14.72 -6.32
C PRO A 11 2.83 -15.33 -5.40
N ASP A 12 3.25 -15.90 -4.27
CA ASP A 12 2.38 -16.47 -3.24
C ASP A 12 1.83 -15.42 -2.26
N ARG A 13 2.19 -14.14 -2.44
CA ARG A 13 1.72 -12.99 -1.65
C ARG A 13 1.89 -13.16 -0.13
N SER A 14 2.84 -14.00 0.29
CA SER A 14 3.12 -14.28 1.69
C SER A 14 4.49 -13.75 2.09
N PHE A 15 4.61 -13.43 3.37
CA PHE A 15 5.89 -13.11 4.00
C PHE A 15 6.81 -14.34 4.03
N LYS A 16 8.12 -14.14 4.13
CA LYS A 16 9.07 -15.26 4.08
C LYS A 16 8.98 -16.09 5.37
N PRO A 17 9.12 -17.42 5.28
CA PRO A 17 9.29 -18.24 6.48
C PRO A 17 10.44 -17.70 7.35
N GLY A 18 10.18 -17.52 8.64
CA GLY A 18 11.13 -16.93 9.59
C GLY A 18 10.90 -15.44 9.91
N GLU A 19 10.02 -14.73 9.20
CA GLU A 19 9.64 -13.35 9.54
C GLU A 19 8.61 -13.27 10.69
N GLY A 20 8.08 -14.42 11.14
CA GLY A 20 7.12 -14.49 12.26
C GLY A 20 5.71 -13.98 11.92
N LEU A 21 5.38 -13.86 10.64
CA LEU A 21 4.08 -13.39 10.14
C LEU A 21 3.31 -14.58 9.57
N ASP A 22 2.30 -15.07 10.30
CA ASP A 22 1.44 -16.16 9.85
C ASP A 22 0.62 -15.73 8.63
N ILE A 23 0.55 -16.60 7.61
CA ILE A 23 -0.20 -16.32 6.38
C ILE A 23 -1.71 -16.19 6.60
N SER A 24 -2.22 -16.77 7.69
CA SER A 24 -3.63 -16.67 8.10
C SER A 24 -4.00 -15.27 8.60
N ASP A 25 -3.01 -14.54 9.12
CA ASP A 25 -3.17 -13.21 9.71
C ASP A 25 -2.64 -12.09 8.81
N TYR A 26 -1.65 -12.40 7.97
CA TYR A 26 -0.91 -11.39 7.19
C TYR A 26 -0.81 -11.75 5.70
N VAL A 27 -0.96 -10.73 4.86
CA VAL A 27 -0.84 -10.84 3.40
C VAL A 27 -0.09 -9.65 2.82
N LEU A 28 0.68 -9.89 1.75
CA LEU A 28 1.24 -8.83 0.92
C LEU A 28 0.14 -8.28 0.00
N ALA A 29 -0.46 -7.16 0.42
CA ALA A 29 -1.52 -6.47 -0.32
C ALA A 29 -1.29 -4.95 -0.42
N GLY A 30 -1.79 -4.38 -1.52
CA GLY A 30 -1.56 -3.00 -1.96
C GLY A 30 -2.38 -1.91 -1.28
N GLY A 31 -3.62 -2.19 -0.88
CA GLY A 31 -4.59 -1.19 -0.43
C GLY A 31 -4.38 -0.55 0.96
N GLY A 32 -3.24 -0.82 1.62
CA GLY A 32 -2.90 -0.20 2.90
C GLY A 32 -1.97 1.01 2.75
N PHE A 33 -2.32 2.15 3.37
CA PHE A 33 -1.52 3.38 3.40
C PHE A 33 -1.32 3.90 4.84
N PRO A 34 -0.08 3.92 5.37
CA PRO A 34 0.17 4.31 6.76
C PRO A 34 0.03 5.82 6.99
N ILE A 35 -0.57 6.20 8.11
CA ILE A 35 -0.72 7.60 8.55
C ILE A 35 0.39 7.90 9.56
N THR A 36 1.31 8.78 9.18
CA THR A 36 2.44 9.19 10.02
C THR A 36 2.22 10.59 10.57
N VAL A 37 2.40 10.75 11.88
CA VAL A 37 2.39 12.07 12.55
C VAL A 37 3.80 12.41 13.02
N LYS A 38 4.22 13.65 12.72
CA LYS A 38 5.54 14.16 13.12
C LYS A 38 5.68 14.09 14.65
N GLY A 39 6.73 13.41 15.11
CA GLY A 39 7.04 13.24 16.53
C GLY A 39 6.28 12.10 17.23
N ALA A 40 5.27 11.50 16.59
CA ALA A 40 4.51 10.36 17.15
C ALA A 40 4.73 9.05 16.36
N GLY A 41 5.18 9.13 15.11
CA GLY A 41 5.36 7.96 14.24
C GLY A 41 4.06 7.56 13.54
N VAL A 42 3.93 6.28 13.19
CA VAL A 42 2.72 5.75 12.52
C VAL A 42 1.62 5.56 13.56
N ILE A 43 0.48 6.21 13.33
CA ILE A 43 -0.66 6.19 14.27
C ILE A 43 -1.86 5.39 13.76
N GLY A 44 -1.82 4.93 12.51
CA GLY A 44 -2.92 4.21 11.89
C GLY A 44 -2.67 3.92 10.41
N VAL A 45 -3.70 3.37 9.76
CA VAL A 45 -3.65 2.98 8.36
C VAL A 45 -5.00 3.25 7.69
N ILE A 46 -4.97 3.77 6.46
CA ILE A 46 -6.12 3.76 5.56
C ILE A 46 -6.08 2.43 4.83
N ALA A 47 -7.19 1.71 4.82
CA ALA A 47 -7.32 0.43 4.13
C ALA A 47 -8.45 0.50 3.10
N VAL A 48 -8.14 0.16 1.85
CA VAL A 48 -9.08 -0.09 0.77
C VAL A 48 -8.87 -1.51 0.29
N SER A 49 -9.95 -2.19 -0.06
CA SER A 49 -9.89 -3.55 -0.58
C SER A 49 -11.06 -3.81 -1.52
N GLY A 50 -10.80 -4.56 -2.58
CA GLY A 50 -11.82 -5.07 -3.51
C GLY A 50 -11.43 -4.94 -4.98
N LEU A 51 -10.39 -4.16 -5.30
CA LEU A 51 -9.85 -3.98 -6.64
C LEU A 51 -8.51 -4.75 -6.80
N PRO A 52 -7.92 -4.77 -8.01
CA PRO A 52 -6.50 -5.08 -8.14
C PRO A 52 -5.67 -4.19 -7.21
N GLU A 53 -4.64 -4.75 -6.60
CA GLU A 53 -4.01 -4.11 -5.44
C GLU A 53 -3.30 -2.77 -5.75
N ARG A 54 -2.88 -2.59 -7.01
CA ARG A 54 -2.38 -1.32 -7.53
C ARG A 54 -3.49 -0.27 -7.59
N ASP A 55 -4.69 -0.67 -7.96
CA ASP A 55 -5.87 0.20 -8.03
C ASP A 55 -6.39 0.52 -6.62
N ASP A 56 -6.42 -0.45 -5.70
CA ASP A 56 -6.74 -0.20 -4.29
C ASP A 56 -5.79 0.86 -3.70
N HIS A 57 -4.49 0.80 -4.03
CA HIS A 57 -3.53 1.83 -3.66
C HIS A 57 -3.83 3.19 -4.33
N GLY A 58 -4.15 3.18 -5.62
CA GLY A 58 -4.52 4.37 -6.38
C GLY A 58 -5.70 5.12 -5.76
N VAL A 59 -6.77 4.41 -5.36
CA VAL A 59 -7.94 5.00 -4.69
C VAL A 59 -7.53 5.80 -3.44
N VAL A 60 -6.62 5.26 -2.62
CA VAL A 60 -6.15 5.96 -1.42
C VAL A 60 -5.33 7.20 -1.78
N VAL A 61 -4.42 7.08 -2.75
CA VAL A 61 -3.59 8.21 -3.20
C VAL A 61 -4.44 9.32 -3.80
N ASP A 62 -5.41 9.00 -4.64
CA ASP A 62 -6.32 9.97 -5.27
C ASP A 62 -7.16 10.71 -4.22
N ALA A 63 -7.70 9.98 -3.24
CA ALA A 63 -8.46 10.58 -2.13
C ALA A 63 -7.59 11.53 -1.30
N LEU A 64 -6.35 11.13 -0.98
CA LEU A 64 -5.41 11.98 -0.24
C LEU A 64 -4.99 13.22 -1.03
N CYS A 65 -4.69 13.07 -2.32
CA CYS A 65 -4.35 14.18 -3.20
C CYS A 65 -5.50 15.19 -3.29
N SER A 66 -6.73 14.70 -3.49
CA SER A 66 -7.93 15.54 -3.51
C SER A 66 -8.17 16.24 -2.16
N HIS A 67 -7.95 15.56 -1.04
CA HIS A 67 -8.17 16.13 0.29
C HIS A 67 -7.12 17.19 0.65
N LEU A 68 -5.87 16.98 0.25
CA LEU A 68 -4.72 17.84 0.58
C LEU A 68 -4.42 18.91 -0.48
N GLY A 69 -5.10 18.88 -1.63
CA GLY A 69 -4.87 19.82 -2.73
C GLY A 69 -3.53 19.60 -3.45
N VAL A 70 -3.06 18.35 -3.52
CA VAL A 70 -1.82 17.95 -4.19
C VAL A 70 -2.15 17.46 -5.60
N ASP A 71 -1.33 17.76 -6.60
CA ASP A 71 -1.50 17.20 -7.95
C ASP A 71 -1.07 15.73 -7.97
N GLY A 72 -2.04 14.82 -8.04
CA GLY A 72 -1.79 13.38 -8.08
C GLY A 72 -0.95 12.93 -9.28
N ARG A 73 -0.87 13.71 -10.36
CA ARG A 73 -0.05 13.38 -11.54
C ARG A 73 1.45 13.39 -11.22
N GLU A 74 1.89 14.21 -10.27
CA GLU A 74 3.29 14.25 -9.83
C GLU A 74 3.67 13.04 -8.97
N LEU A 75 2.68 12.37 -8.38
CA LEU A 75 2.84 11.24 -7.47
C LEU A 75 2.42 9.90 -8.09
N ALA A 76 1.98 9.92 -9.35
CA ALA A 76 1.49 8.73 -10.04
C ALA A 76 2.61 7.70 -10.23
N LEU A 77 2.28 6.43 -9.99
CA LEU A 77 3.19 5.33 -10.25
C LEU A 77 3.45 5.18 -11.76
N PRO A 78 4.67 4.80 -12.17
CA PRO A 78 4.94 4.50 -13.58
C PRO A 78 4.07 3.34 -14.07
N PRO A 79 3.76 3.25 -15.38
CA PRO A 79 2.97 2.14 -15.94
C PRO A 79 3.51 0.78 -15.50
N GLU A 80 2.63 -0.21 -15.31
CA GLU A 80 3.09 -1.58 -15.04
C GLU A 80 3.94 -2.08 -16.22
N ALA A 81 5.11 -2.65 -15.92
CA ALA A 81 5.90 -3.34 -16.92
C ALA A 81 5.09 -4.55 -17.42
N LYS A 82 4.93 -4.65 -18.74
CA LYS A 82 4.31 -5.82 -19.38
C LYS A 82 5.22 -7.04 -19.30
#